data_AF-A0A5K1A662-F1
#
_entry.id   AF-A0A5K1A662-F1
#
_cell.length_a   1.000
_cell.length_b   1.000
_cell.length_c   1.000
_cell.angle_alpha   90.00
_cell.angle_beta   90.00
_cell.angle_gamma   90.00
#
_symmetry.space_group_name_H-M   'P 1'
#
loop_
_entity.id
_entity.type
_entity.pdbx_description
1 polymer ?
#
loop_
_entity_poly.entity_id
_entity_poly.type
_entity_poly.pdbx_seq_one_letter_code
_entity_poly.pdbx_strand_id
1 'polypeptide(L)' 'TEQGIFEQVLHGELDFSMDPWPTASNEAKDLIRRMLVRNPKKRLTAHEVL' A
#
# COMPACT_ATOMS: atom_id res chain seq x y z
N THR A 1 12.03 7.18 14.71
CA THR A 1 11.69 6.52 16.00
C THR A 1 10.64 5.46 15.72
N GLU A 2 10.58 4.40 16.51
CA GLU A 2 9.60 3.31 16.31
C GLU A 2 8.15 3.84 16.36
N GLN A 3 7.88 4.81 17.23
CA GLN A 3 6.60 5.52 17.30
C GLN A 3 6.22 6.18 15.97
N GLY A 4 7.17 6.84 15.30
CA GLY A 4 6.91 7.45 13.98
C GLY A 4 6.55 6.42 12.91
N ILE A 5 7.13 5.22 12.96
CA ILE A 5 6.79 4.12 12.05
C ILE A 5 5.37 3.63 12.33
N PHE A 6 5.01 3.46 13.61
CA PHE A 6 3.69 2.99 14.01
C PHE A 6 2.58 3.96 13.57
N GLU A 7 2.81 5.27 13.73
CA GLU A 7 1.90 6.31 13.24
C GLU A 7 1.75 6.26 11.71
N GLN A 8 2.83 6.03 10.96
CA GLN A 8 2.76 5.89 9.50
C GLN A 8 2.02 4.60 9.07
N VAL A 9 2.11 3.51 9.85
CA VAL A 9 1.32 2.30 9.58
C VAL A 9 -0.17 2.53 9.84
N LEU A 10 -0.51 3.26 10.90
CA LEU A 10 -1.91 3.53 11.27
C LEU A 10 -2.55 4.62 10.40
N HIS A 11 -1.79 5.66 10.06
CA HIS A 11 -2.29 6.92 9.50
C HIS A 11 -1.61 7.36 8.20
N GLY A 12 -0.49 6.76 7.81
CA GLY A 12 0.21 7.08 6.57
C GLY A 12 -0.63 6.79 5.34
N GLU A 13 -0.53 7.69 4.36
CA GLU A 13 -1.06 7.49 3.03
C GLU A 13 0.01 6.87 2.13
N LEU A 14 -0.41 6.05 1.17
CA LEU A 14 0.52 5.44 0.21
C LEU A 14 0.94 6.50 -0.81
N ASP A 15 2.19 6.94 -0.72
CA ASP A 15 2.79 7.84 -1.68
C ASP A 15 3.62 7.07 -2.72
N PHE A 16 3.27 7.24 -3.99
CA PHE A 16 3.94 6.65 -5.15
C PHE A 16 4.59 7.72 -6.05
N SER A 17 4.80 8.94 -5.52
CA SER A 17 5.35 10.07 -6.26
C SER A 17 6.87 10.07 -6.36
N MET A 18 7.56 9.38 -5.44
CA MET A 18 9.02 9.35 -5.35
C MET A 18 9.61 8.09 -5.99
N ASP A 19 10.82 8.19 -6.53
CA ASP A 19 11.55 7.05 -7.09
C ASP A 19 11.65 5.88 -6.10
N PRO A 20 11.48 4.63 -6.56
CA PRO A 20 11.34 4.19 -7.96
C PRO A 20 9.89 4.19 -8.48
N TRP A 21 8.91 4.61 -7.68
CA TRP A 21 7.50 4.40 -7.96
C TRP A 21 6.99 5.06 -9.25
N PRO A 22 7.41 6.28 -9.66
CA PRO A 22 7.02 6.85 -10.94
C PRO A 22 7.25 5.90 -12.12
N THR A 23 8.33 5.11 -12.11
CA THR A 23 8.68 4.15 -13.17
C THR A 23 7.90 2.83 -13.13
N ALA A 24 7.27 2.50 -11.99
CA ALA A 24 6.49 1.28 -11.85
C ALA A 24 5.14 1.39 -12.59
N SER A 25 4.64 0.25 -13.08
CA SER A 25 3.37 0.21 -13.83
C SER A 25 2.18 0.62 -12.97
N ASN A 26 1.12 1.10 -13.62
CA ASN A 26 -0.09 1.51 -12.93
C ASN A 26 -0.79 0.31 -12.28
N GLU A 27 -0.70 -0.86 -12.90
CA GLU A 27 -1.26 -2.12 -12.39
C GLU A 27 -0.55 -2.55 -11.09
N ALA A 28 0.77 -2.41 -11.03
CA ALA A 28 1.54 -2.71 -9.81
C ALA A 28 1.16 -1.78 -8.67
N LYS A 29 1.01 -0.47 -8.94
CA LYS A 29 0.55 0.51 -7.94
C LYS A 29 -0.86 0.23 -7.46
N ASP A 30 -1.77 -0.13 -8.37
CA ASP A 30 -3.16 -0.47 -8.03
C ASP A 30 -3.23 -1.72 -7.15
N LEU A 31 -2.48 -2.76 -7.49
CA LEU A 31 -2.39 -3.98 -6.68
C LEU A 31 -1.95 -3.67 -5.25
N ILE A 32 -0.88 -2.88 -5.09
CA ILE A 32 -0.37 -2.49 -3.77
C ILE A 32 -1.41 -1.69 -2.98
N ARG A 33 -2.12 -0.76 -3.62
CA ARG A 33 -3.23 -0.02 -2.97
C ARG A 33 -4.30 -0.96 -2.45
N ARG A 34 -4.67 -1.99 -3.22
CA ARG A 34 -5.70 -2.98 -2.85
C ARG A 34 -5.21 -3.98 -1.79
N MET A 35 -3.91 -4.26 -1.74
CA MET A 35 -3.28 -5.10 -0.70
C MET A 35 -3.10 -4.35 0.63
N LEU A 36 -2.89 -3.04 0.61
CA LEU A 36 -2.66 -2.21 1.79
C LEU A 36 -3.92 -1.42 2.22
N VAL A 37 -5.11 -1.91 1.84
CA VAL A 37 -6.38 -1.34 2.32
C VAL A 37 -6.45 -1.49 3.84
N ARG A 38 -6.69 -0.37 4.54
CA ARG A 38 -6.76 -0.34 6.01
C ARG A 38 -7.85 -1.24 6.56
N ASN A 39 -9.02 -1.25 5.90
CA ASN A 39 -10.11 -2.13 6.27
C ASN A 39 -9.80 -3.56 5.82
N PRO A 40 -9.56 -4.51 6.75
CA PRO A 40 -9.21 -5.89 6.40
C PRO A 40 -10.31 -6.60 5.61
N LYS A 41 -11.58 -6.24 5.80
CA LYS A 41 -12.72 -6.82 5.06
C LYS A 41 -12.79 -6.38 3.60
N LYS A 42 -12.10 -5.29 3.25
CA LYS A 42 -11.99 -4.76 1.88
C LYS A 42 -10.62 -5.03 1.26
N ARG A 43 -9.71 -5.66 2.02
CA ARG A 43 -8.36 -5.98 1.58
C ARG A 43 -8.41 -7.23 0.72
N LEU A 44 -7.69 -7.21 -0.40
CA LEU A 44 -7.51 -8.39 -1.23
C LEU A 44 -6.98 -9.55 -0.39
N THR A 45 -7.60 -10.71 -0.54
CA THR A 45 -7.09 -11.96 -0.01
C THR A 45 -5.94 -12.46 -0.89
N ALA A 46 -5.03 -13.26 -0.32
CA ALA A 46 -3.91 -13.81 -1.08
C ALA A 46 -4.37 -14.61 -2.32
N HIS A 47 -5.56 -15.22 -2.27
CA HIS A 47 -6.13 -15.96 -3.39
C HIS A 47 -6.59 -15.07 -4.55
N GLU A 48 -6.93 -13.80 -4.30
CA GLU A 48 -7.37 -12.85 -5.33
C GLU A 48 -6.20 -12.11 -6.01
N VAL A 49 -4.98 -12.30 -5.50
CA VAL A 49 -3.74 -11.67 -5.99
C VAL A 49 -2.92 -12.61 -6.88
N LEU A 50 -3.18 -13.92 -6.83
CA LEU A 50 -2.44 -14.98 -7.51
C LEU A 50 -2.75 -15.09 -9.01
#